data_AF-A0A7Y6Y7D1-F1
#
_entry.id   AF-A0A7Y6Y7D1-F1
#
_cell.length_a   1.000
_cell.length_b   1.000
_cell.length_c   1.000
_cell.angle_alpha   90.00
_cell.angle_beta   90.00
_cell.angle_gamma   90.00
#
_symmetry.space_group_name_H-M   'P 1'
#
loop_
_entity.id
_entity.type
_entity.pdbx_description
1 polymer ?
#
loop_
_entity_poly.entity_id
_entity_poly.type
_entity_poly.pdbx_seq_one_letter_code
_entity_poly.pdbx_strand_id
1 'polypeptide(L)'
;MAWTKEKILVNIENLMRSKFTHPKEAFEYFDADKDGELTKNDFKNLLKEAKVSSLIRGLVAEFMLNEFDKSKTGTVNWQEFEKVARKTIKE
;
A
#
# COMPACT_ATOMS: atom_id res chain seq x y z
N MET A 1 3.66 -14.77 -19.21
CA MET A 1 3.27 -13.38 -18.91
C MET A 1 2.67 -13.33 -17.51
N ALA A 2 3.50 -13.30 -16.48
CA ALA A 2 3.06 -13.31 -15.09
C ALA A 2 3.13 -11.89 -14.53
N TRP A 3 2.00 -11.38 -14.03
CA TRP A 3 1.96 -10.22 -13.16
C TRP A 3 2.63 -10.64 -11.83
N THR A 4 3.92 -10.37 -11.67
CA THR A 4 4.68 -10.74 -10.46
C THR A 4 4.46 -9.72 -9.34
N LYS A 5 4.46 -10.22 -8.11
CA LYS A 5 4.49 -9.43 -6.86
C LYS A 5 5.38 -8.19 -6.92
N GLU A 6 6.58 -8.33 -7.47
CA GLU A 6 7.54 -7.23 -7.61
C GLU A 6 7.03 -6.10 -8.50
N LYS A 7 6.38 -6.40 -9.64
CA LYS A 7 5.83 -5.35 -10.50
C LYS A 7 4.74 -4.54 -9.83
N ILE A 8 3.92 -5.20 -9.00
CA ILE A 8 2.86 -4.54 -8.23
C ILE A 8 3.49 -3.61 -7.18
N LEU A 9 4.49 -4.12 -6.45
CA LEU A 9 5.22 -3.34 -5.45
C LEU A 9 5.92 -2.13 -6.09
N VAL A 10 6.63 -2.31 -7.19
CA VAL A 10 7.33 -1.21 -7.90
C VAL A 10 6.35 -0.17 -8.44
N ASN A 11 5.24 -0.58 -9.04
CA ASN A 11 4.26 0.36 -9.58
C ASN A 11 3.62 1.20 -8.48
N ILE A 12 3.38 0.61 -7.31
CA ILE A 12 2.75 1.33 -6.21
C ILE A 12 3.78 2.13 -5.43
N GLU A 13 5.00 1.65 -5.30
CA GLU A 13 6.10 2.44 -4.76
C GLU A 13 6.30 3.70 -5.60
N ASN A 14 6.32 3.60 -6.93
CA ASN A 14 6.39 4.77 -7.81
C ASN A 14 5.19 5.70 -7.63
N LEU A 15 3.98 5.16 -7.50
CA LEU A 15 2.79 5.97 -7.20
C LEU A 15 2.93 6.69 -5.86
N MET A 16 3.37 5.99 -4.81
CA MET A 16 3.55 6.57 -3.48
C MET A 16 4.64 7.63 -3.49
N ARG A 17 5.81 7.36 -4.09
CA ARG A 17 6.92 8.32 -4.23
C ARG A 17 6.57 9.51 -5.12
N SER A 18 5.74 9.32 -6.14
CA SER A 18 5.32 10.40 -7.04
C SER A 18 4.23 11.27 -6.45
N LYS A 19 3.34 10.72 -5.62
CA LYS A 19 2.24 11.45 -4.98
C LYS A 19 2.61 12.02 -3.61
N PHE A 20 3.49 11.34 -2.87
CA PHE A 20 3.82 11.65 -1.48
C PHE A 20 5.33 11.67 -1.30
N THR A 21 5.83 12.72 -0.65
CA THR A 21 7.27 12.86 -0.38
C THR A 21 7.67 12.12 0.89
N HIS A 22 6.75 12.01 1.84
CA HIS A 22 6.96 11.34 3.11
C HIS A 22 6.07 10.10 3.24
N PRO A 23 6.60 8.98 3.78
CA PRO A 23 5.79 7.78 4.03
C PRO A 23 4.65 8.08 5.02
N LYS A 24 4.83 9.05 5.92
CA LYS A 24 3.80 9.46 6.87
C LYS A 24 2.61 10.12 6.19
N GLU A 25 2.88 11.00 5.23
CA GLU A 25 1.85 11.69 4.46
C GLU A 25 1.09 10.71 3.55
N ALA A 26 1.81 9.74 2.97
CA ALA A 26 1.21 8.62 2.28
C ALA A 26 0.25 7.88 3.23
N PHE A 27 0.73 7.43 4.40
CA PHE A 27 -0.06 6.69 5.37
C PHE A 27 -1.31 7.45 5.82
N GLU A 28 -1.19 8.72 6.20
CA GLU A 28 -2.32 9.56 6.59
C GLU A 28 -3.31 9.80 5.45
N TYR A 29 -2.86 9.70 4.20
CA TYR A 29 -3.73 9.75 3.03
C TYR A 29 -4.41 8.39 2.78
N PHE A 30 -3.74 7.27 3.07
CA PHE A 30 -4.34 5.93 3.03
C PHE A 30 -5.39 5.76 4.11
N ASP A 31 -5.11 6.23 5.31
CA ASP A 31 -5.95 6.12 6.49
C ASP A 31 -7.13 7.11 6.41
N ALA A 32 -8.23 6.67 5.78
CA ALA A 32 -9.37 7.52 5.51
C ALA A 32 -10.18 7.86 6.77
N ASP A 33 -10.25 6.94 7.72
CA ASP A 33 -10.91 7.06 9.02
C ASP A 33 -9.98 7.54 10.14
N LYS A 34 -8.67 7.62 9.89
CA LYS A 34 -7.64 8.12 10.81
C LYS A 34 -7.57 7.30 12.09
N ASP A 35 -7.77 6.00 11.98
CA ASP A 35 -7.72 5.07 13.11
C ASP A 35 -6.28 4.61 13.41
N GLY A 36 -5.33 4.93 12.52
CA GLY A 36 -3.93 4.53 12.62
C GLY A 36 -3.63 3.15 12.04
N GLU A 37 -4.57 2.55 11.31
CA GLU A 37 -4.52 1.20 10.75
C GLU A 37 -5.04 1.15 9.30
N LEU A 38 -4.20 0.78 8.35
CA LEU A 38 -4.65 0.62 6.97
C LEU A 38 -5.30 -0.75 6.76
N THR A 39 -6.56 -0.73 6.37
CA THR A 39 -7.30 -1.93 6.01
C THR A 39 -7.23 -2.18 4.51
N LYS A 40 -7.65 -3.38 4.09
CA LYS A 40 -7.79 -3.74 2.68
C LYS A 40 -8.72 -2.78 1.93
N ASN A 41 -9.71 -2.23 2.63
CA ASN A 41 -10.67 -1.29 2.04
C ASN A 41 -10.02 0.06 1.72
N ASP A 42 -9.09 0.51 2.56
CA ASP A 42 -8.36 1.75 2.37
C ASP A 42 -7.45 1.67 1.15
N PHE A 43 -6.71 0.58 1.02
CA PHE A 43 -5.94 0.29 -0.19
C PHE A 43 -6.83 0.23 -1.44
N LYS A 44 -8.01 -0.39 -1.38
CA LYS A 44 -8.95 -0.42 -2.51
C LYS A 44 -9.44 0.98 -2.88
N ASN A 45 -9.77 1.82 -1.91
CA ASN A 45 -10.21 3.19 -2.18
C ASN A 45 -9.11 4.01 -2.83
N LEU A 46 -7.86 3.86 -2.38
CA LEU A 46 -6.76 4.59 -3.00
C LEU A 46 -6.41 4.12 -4.40
N LEU A 47 -6.43 2.81 -4.63
CA LEU A 47 -6.24 2.27 -5.97
C LEU A 47 -7.36 2.72 -6.92
N LYS A 48 -8.57 2.96 -6.40
CA LYS A 48 -9.66 3.57 -7.17
C LYS A 48 -9.33 5.00 -7.58
N GLU A 49 -8.80 5.81 -6.66
CA GLU A 49 -8.38 7.19 -6.94
C GLU A 49 -7.17 7.26 -7.87
N ALA A 50 -6.23 6.32 -7.73
CA ALA A 50 -5.08 6.16 -8.63
C ALA A 50 -5.46 5.61 -10.01
N LYS A 51 -6.76 5.50 -10.32
CA LYS A 51 -7.32 4.98 -11.59
C LYS A 51 -6.84 3.56 -11.93
N VAL A 52 -6.52 2.75 -10.93
CA VAL A 52 -6.19 1.34 -11.12
C VAL A 52 -7.45 0.58 -11.52
N SER A 53 -7.34 -0.24 -12.57
CA SER A 53 -8.46 -1.03 -13.11
C SER A 53 -9.11 -1.88 -12.02
N SER A 54 -10.44 -1.87 -11.96
CA SER A 54 -11.22 -2.61 -10.97
C SER A 54 -10.91 -4.11 -10.97
N LEU A 55 -10.51 -4.65 -12.13
CA LEU A 55 -10.15 -6.06 -12.33
C LEU A 55 -8.97 -6.50 -11.47
N ILE A 56 -7.95 -5.64 -11.34
CA ILE A 56 -6.73 -5.94 -10.58
C ILE A 56 -6.74 -5.30 -9.19
N ARG A 57 -7.61 -4.29 -8.97
CA ARG A 57 -7.66 -3.52 -7.73
C ARG A 57 -7.82 -4.37 -6.48
N GLY A 58 -8.71 -5.36 -6.52
CA GLY A 58 -8.95 -6.26 -5.39
C GLY A 58 -7.73 -7.11 -5.06
N LEU A 59 -7.12 -7.69 -6.09
CA LEU A 59 -5.90 -8.50 -5.98
C LEU A 59 -4.73 -7.67 -5.48
N VAL A 60 -4.55 -6.47 -6.03
CA VAL A 60 -3.49 -5.56 -5.63
C VAL A 60 -3.66 -5.14 -4.18
N ALA A 61 -4.86 -4.70 -3.76
CA ALA A 61 -5.11 -4.31 -2.37
C ALA A 61 -4.85 -5.45 -1.38
N GLU A 62 -5.29 -6.67 -1.71
CA GLU A 62 -5.03 -7.85 -0.88
C GLU A 62 -3.54 -8.18 -0.81
N PHE A 63 -2.85 -8.10 -1.95
CA PHE A 63 -1.43 -8.36 -2.04
C PHE A 63 -0.61 -7.33 -1.26
N MET A 64 -0.96 -6.05 -1.38
CA MET A 64 -0.37 -4.98 -0.59
C MET A 64 -0.60 -5.20 0.89
N LEU A 65 -1.84 -5.45 1.31
CA LEU A 65 -2.11 -5.70 2.71
C LEU A 65 -1.24 -6.84 3.23
N ASN A 66 -1.18 -7.98 2.55
CA ASN A 66 -0.38 -9.12 2.98
C ASN A 66 1.15 -8.86 2.97
N GLU A 67 1.64 -8.02 2.06
CA GLU A 67 3.07 -7.67 2.07
C GLU A 67 3.43 -6.70 3.19
N PHE A 68 2.52 -5.79 3.53
CA PHE A 68 2.75 -4.80 4.58
C PHE A 68 2.44 -5.33 5.97
N ASP A 69 1.39 -6.15 6.11
CA ASP A 69 0.94 -6.81 7.33
C ASP A 69 1.86 -7.98 7.68
N LYS A 70 2.92 -7.68 8.43
CA LYS A 70 3.85 -8.72 8.92
C LYS A 70 3.32 -9.42 10.16
N SER A 71 2.43 -8.77 10.90
CA SER A 71 1.76 -9.29 12.09
C SER A 71 0.61 -10.25 11.78
N LYS A 72 0.15 -10.28 10.51
CA LYS A 72 -1.02 -11.05 10.03
C LYS A 72 -2.30 -10.71 10.80
N THR A 73 -2.45 -9.44 11.15
CA THR A 73 -3.62 -8.93 11.88
C THR A 73 -4.78 -8.60 10.95
N GLY A 74 -4.54 -8.50 9.64
CA GLY A 74 -5.52 -8.08 8.65
C GLY A 74 -5.57 -6.56 8.46
N THR A 75 -4.73 -5.81 9.20
CA THR A 75 -4.54 -4.37 9.12
C THR A 75 -3.05 -4.05 9.10
N VAL A 76 -2.70 -2.84 8.66
CA VAL A 76 -1.30 -2.37 8.62
C VAL A 76 -1.19 -1.12 9.48
N ASN A 77 -0.54 -1.24 10.62
CA ASN A 77 -0.27 -0.06 11.45
C ASN A 77 0.89 0.78 10.87
N TRP A 78 1.03 1.99 11.40
CA TRP A 78 2.11 2.91 11.03
C TRP A 78 3.52 2.28 11.12
N GLN A 79 3.79 1.48 12.17
CA GLN A 79 5.12 0.89 12.36
C GLN A 79 5.46 -0.16 11.30
N GLU A 80 4.47 -0.95 10.87
CA GLU A 80 4.62 -1.91 9.78
C GLU A 80 4.81 -1.21 8.44
N PHE A 81 4.01 -0.18 8.19
CA PHE A 81 4.11 0.63 6.99
C PHE A 81 5.49 1.30 6.87
N GLU A 82 5.97 1.94 7.94
CA GLU A 82 7.28 2.59 7.97
C GLU A 82 8.41 1.57 7.75
N LYS A 83 8.33 0.38 8.37
CA LYS A 83 9.33 -0.69 8.16
C LYS A 83 9.41 -1.10 6.70
N VAL A 84 8.27 -1.27 6.06
CA VAL A 84 8.20 -1.68 4.64
C VAL A 84 8.71 -0.56 3.75
N ALA A 85 8.21 0.66 3.92
CA ALA A 85 8.67 1.83 3.18
C ALA A 85 10.19 2.03 3.30
N ARG A 86 10.75 1.87 4.50
CA ARG A 86 12.19 1.97 4.76
C ARG A 86 12.99 0.82 4.16
N LYS A 87 12.43 -0.39 4.15
CA LYS A 87 13.08 -1.57 3.56
C LYS A 87 13.20 -1.43 2.05
N THR A 88 12.18 -0.92 1.37
CA THR A 88 12.18 -0.74 -0.09
C THR A 88 13.10 0.42 -0.55
N ILE A 89 13.45 1.37 0.34
CA ILE A 89 14.43 2.45 0.07
C ILE A 89 15.90 1.96 0.12
N LYS A 90 16.18 0.79 0.71
CA LYS A 90 17.52 0.21 0.73
C LYS A 90 17.65 -0.91 -0.31
N GLU A 91 17.91 -0.53 -1.56
CA GLU A 91 18.74 -1.30 -2.50
C GLU A 91 19.34 -0.35 -3.56
#